data_AF-A0A2S4WEE8-F1
#
_entry.id   AF-A0A2S4WEE8-F1
#
_cell.length_a   1.000
_cell.length_b   1.000
_cell.length_c   1.000
_cell.angle_alpha   90.00
_cell.angle_beta   90.00
_cell.angle_gamma   90.00
#
_symmetry.space_group_name_H-M   'P 1'
#
loop_
_entity.id
_entity.type
_entity.pdbx_description
1 polymer ?
#
loop_
_entity_poly.entity_id
_entity_poly.type
_entity_poly.pdbx_seq_one_letter_code
_entity_poly.pdbx_strand_id
1 'polypeptide(L)'
;MKIVHSAGHAIQIKLLAEARGTPVEGTTFPKTKDPASKLGLGLQIVQSEQSKLSAESLMKGYEAMNTEEKRKWLNDIESGAFKIQAME
;
A
#
# COMPACT_ATOMS: atom_id res chain seq x y z
N MET A 1 3.53 -10.17 -19.25
CA MET A 1 3.46 -9.05 -18.30
C MET A 1 4.39 -9.39 -17.15
N LYS A 2 5.59 -8.78 -17.09
CA LYS A 2 6.55 -9.07 -16.01
C LYS A 2 6.17 -8.21 -14.81
N ILE A 3 5.65 -8.83 -13.76
CA ILE A 3 5.51 -8.17 -12.46
C ILE A 3 6.94 -8.01 -11.94
N VAL A 4 7.47 -6.79 -12.01
CA VAL A 4 8.77 -6.48 -11.45
C VAL A 4 8.56 -6.40 -9.94
N HIS A 5 8.85 -7.48 -9.23
CA HIS A 5 8.83 -7.45 -7.76
C HIS A 5 10.02 -6.60 -7.30
N SER A 6 9.81 -5.30 -7.16
CA SER A 6 10.62 -4.46 -6.27
C SER A 6 10.61 -5.14 -4.89
N ALA A 7 11.79 -5.43 -4.34
CA ALA A 7 11.92 -6.17 -3.09
C ALA A 7 11.12 -5.52 -1.93
N GLY A 8 10.97 -4.19 -1.96
CA GLY A 8 10.18 -3.45 -0.98
C GLY A 8 8.67 -3.72 -1.06
N HIS A 9 8.13 -3.89 -2.27
CA HIS A 9 6.73 -4.23 -2.47
C HIS A 9 6.40 -5.64 -1.96
N ALA A 10 7.26 -6.61 -2.27
CA ALA A 10 7.09 -8.00 -1.84
C ALA A 10 7.11 -8.14 -0.31
N ILE A 11 7.95 -7.37 0.38
CA ILE A 11 8.03 -7.36 1.85
C ILE A 11 6.73 -6.84 2.48
N GLN A 12 6.12 -5.80 1.92
CA GLN A 12 4.88 -5.23 2.46
C GLN A 12 3.67 -6.14 2.29
N ILE A 13 3.57 -6.81 1.14
CA ILE A 13 2.51 -7.79 0.89
C ILE A 13 2.65 -8.98 1.83
N LYS A 14 3.87 -9.43 2.13
CA LYS A 14 4.12 -10.50 3.08
C LYS A 14 3.68 -10.14 4.50
N LEU A 15 4.04 -8.95 4.98
CA LEU A 15 3.64 -8.48 6.31
C LEU A 15 2.11 -8.33 6.44
N LEU A 16 1.45 -7.83 5.38
CA LEU A 16 -0.01 -7.74 5.34
C LEU A 16 -0.68 -9.12 5.32
N ALA A 17 -0.12 -10.06 4.56
CA ALA A 17 -0.63 -11.43 4.48
C ALA A 17 -0.52 -12.15 5.83
N GLU A 18 0.65 -12.02 6.49
CA GLU A 18 0.90 -12.56 7.83
C GLU A 18 -0.07 -11.97 8.87
N ALA A 19 -0.26 -10.65 8.87
CA ALA A 19 -1.19 -9.99 9.80
C ALA A 19 -2.65 -10.37 9.58
N ARG A 20 -3.04 -10.72 8.36
CA ARG A 20 -4.40 -11.18 8.02
C ARG A 20 -4.58 -12.69 8.14
N GLY A 21 -3.51 -13.45 8.35
CA GLY A 21 -3.53 -14.91 8.25
C GLY A 21 -3.89 -15.41 6.85
N THR A 22 -3.64 -14.62 5.81
CA THR A 22 -3.96 -14.98 4.41
C THR A 22 -2.69 -15.39 3.66
N PRO A 23 -2.81 -16.18 2.57
CA PRO A 23 -1.68 -16.43 1.69
C PRO A 23 -1.12 -15.13 1.10
N VAL A 24 0.20 -15.10 0.88
CA VAL A 24 0.87 -13.97 0.20
C VAL A 24 0.34 -13.84 -1.23
N GLU A 25 0.11 -14.96 -1.92
CA GLU A 25 -0.58 -14.97 -3.21
C GLU A 25 -2.02 -14.47 -3.06
N GLY A 26 -2.35 -13.42 -3.81
CA GLY A 26 -3.66 -12.76 -3.75
C GLY A 26 -3.76 -11.63 -2.72
N THR A 27 -2.79 -11.50 -1.81
CA THR A 27 -2.73 -10.33 -0.94
C THR A 27 -2.24 -9.12 -1.74
N THR A 28 -2.96 -8.02 -1.67
CA THR A 28 -2.61 -6.77 -2.36
C THR A 28 -2.75 -5.59 -1.41
N PHE A 29 -2.01 -4.52 -1.70
CA PHE A 29 -2.14 -3.27 -0.97
C PHE A 29 -3.60 -2.76 -1.08
N PRO A 30 -4.27 -2.36 0.02
CA PRO A 30 -5.69 -2.01 -0.02
C PRO A 30 -5.97 -0.83 -0.94
N LYS A 31 -6.95 -0.97 -1.84
CA LYS A 31 -7.30 0.02 -2.88
C LYS A 31 -8.54 0.85 -2.56
N THR A 32 -9.27 0.48 -1.52
CA THR A 32 -10.54 1.12 -1.13
C THR A 32 -10.30 2.36 -0.27
N LYS A 33 -11.37 3.14 -0.03
CA LYS A 33 -11.33 4.30 0.86
C LYS A 33 -10.77 3.93 2.23
N ASP A 34 -9.94 4.82 2.75
CA ASP A 34 -9.15 4.62 3.97
C ASP A 34 -8.41 3.27 3.97
N PRO A 35 -7.34 3.16 3.17
CA PRO A 35 -6.59 1.93 3.00
C PRO A 35 -6.02 1.39 4.33
N ALA A 36 -5.66 2.27 5.26
CA ALA A 36 -5.09 1.90 6.56
C ALA A 36 -6.10 1.12 7.41
N SER A 37 -7.38 1.53 7.38
CA SER A 37 -8.46 0.80 8.08
C SER A 37 -8.61 -0.66 7.65
N LYS A 38 -8.10 -1.02 6.47
CA LYS A 38 -8.18 -2.38 5.93
C LYS A 38 -7.03 -3.27 6.36
N LEU A 39 -5.94 -2.73 6.92
CA LEU A 39 -4.77 -3.54 7.24
C LEU A 39 -5.02 -4.53 8.38
N GLY A 40 -5.85 -4.15 9.35
CA GLY A 40 -6.07 -4.90 10.59
C GLY A 40 -5.59 -4.09 11.80
N LEU A 41 -5.90 -4.57 13.01
CA LEU A 41 -5.47 -3.92 14.24
C LEU A 41 -3.94 -3.97 14.38
N GLY A 42 -3.35 -2.86 14.85
CA GLY A 42 -1.92 -2.78 15.12
C GLY A 42 -1.04 -2.63 13.86
N LEU A 43 -1.62 -2.34 12.70
CA LEU A 43 -0.88 -2.00 11.49
C LEU A 43 -1.22 -0.59 11.00
N GLN A 44 -0.23 0.08 10.41
CA GLN A 44 -0.39 1.39 9.79
C GLN A 44 0.31 1.47 8.43
N ILE A 45 -0.14 2.41 7.60
CA ILE A 45 0.56 2.83 6.39
C ILE A 45 1.38 4.06 6.73
N VAL A 46 2.70 3.95 6.63
CA VAL A 46 3.61 5.08 6.68
C VAL A 46 3.91 5.55 5.28
N GLN A 47 3.59 6.81 5.01
CA GLN A 47 3.93 7.49 3.78
C GLN A 47 5.26 8.23 3.97
N SER A 48 6.28 7.87 3.18
CA SER A 48 7.58 8.53 3.21
C SER A 48 7.51 9.95 2.65
N GLU A 49 8.48 10.79 3.01
CA GLU A 49 8.58 12.17 2.51
C GLU A 49 8.79 12.25 0.99
N GLN A 50 9.31 11.18 0.37
CA GLN A 50 9.53 11.09 -1.08
C GLN A 50 8.25 10.70 -1.85
N SER A 51 7.16 10.40 -1.15
CA SER A 51 5.86 10.08 -1.73
C SER A 51 5.38 11.21 -2.63
N LYS A 52 4.94 10.85 -3.84
CA LYS A 52 4.37 11.82 -4.79
C LYS A 52 2.86 11.96 -4.64
N LEU A 53 2.21 10.99 -4.01
CA LEU A 53 0.81 11.07 -3.61
C LEU A 53 0.68 11.87 -2.32
N SER A 54 -0.40 12.64 -2.17
CA SER A 54 -0.72 13.31 -0.89
C SER A 54 -1.38 12.33 0.08
N ALA A 55 -1.37 12.66 1.37
CA ALA A 55 -2.09 11.89 2.39
C ALA A 55 -3.62 11.92 2.16
N GLU A 56 -4.17 13.06 1.74
CA GLU A 56 -5.60 13.17 1.41
C GLU A 56 -5.98 12.25 0.25
N SER A 57 -5.17 12.23 -0.81
CA SER A 57 -5.39 11.29 -1.91
C SER A 57 -5.25 9.86 -1.40
N LEU A 58 -4.19 9.51 -0.65
CA LEU A 58 -4.05 8.18 -0.04
C LEU A 58 -5.34 7.74 0.70
N MET A 59 -5.95 8.63 1.50
CA MET A 59 -7.21 8.36 2.20
C MET A 59 -8.42 8.14 1.28
N LYS A 60 -8.46 8.77 0.09
CA LYS A 60 -9.52 8.52 -0.90
C LYS A 60 -9.51 7.07 -1.39
N GLY A 61 -8.34 6.45 -1.41
CA GLY A 61 -8.12 5.10 -1.95
C GLY A 61 -8.04 5.09 -3.47
N TYR A 62 -7.26 4.15 -4.00
CA TYR A 62 -7.00 4.00 -5.44
C TYR A 62 -8.27 3.98 -6.30
N GLU A 63 -9.34 3.33 -5.85
CA GLU A 63 -10.56 3.18 -6.66
C GLU A 63 -11.24 4.52 -6.99
N ALA A 64 -11.24 5.44 -6.02
CA ALA A 64 -11.87 6.76 -6.14
C ALA A 64 -10.96 7.84 -6.77
N MET A 65 -9.70 7.50 -7.06
CA MET A 65 -8.71 8.42 -7.61
C MET A 65 -8.88 8.67 -9.11
N ASN A 66 -8.45 9.86 -9.54
CA ASN A 66 -8.26 10.15 -10.96
C ASN A 66 -7.02 9.43 -11.53
N THR A 67 -6.84 9.49 -12.85
CA THR A 67 -5.75 8.77 -13.55
C THR A 67 -4.35 9.18 -13.09
N GLU A 68 -4.13 10.46 -12.78
CA GLU A 68 -2.81 10.94 -12.34
C GLU A 68 -2.48 10.46 -10.93
N GLU A 69 -3.44 10.55 -10.01
CA GLU A 69 -3.32 10.04 -8.64
C GLU A 69 -3.10 8.52 -8.63
N LYS A 70 -3.82 7.77 -9.46
CA LYS A 70 -3.60 6.32 -9.63
C LYS A 70 -2.17 5.99 -10.07
N ARG A 71 -1.59 6.80 -10.96
CA ARG A 71 -0.20 6.62 -11.38
C ARG A 71 0.78 6.90 -10.24
N LYS A 72 0.57 7.97 -9.47
CA LYS A 72 1.38 8.31 -8.29
C LYS A 72 1.30 7.20 -7.26
N TRP A 73 0.10 6.69 -6.97
CA TRP A 73 -0.13 5.57 -6.07
C TRP A 73 0.69 4.33 -6.47
N LEU A 74 0.61 3.89 -7.73
CA LEU A 74 1.35 2.71 -8.19
C LEU A 74 2.86 2.92 -8.10
N ASN A 75 3.35 4.11 -8.47
CA ASN A 75 4.76 4.46 -8.34
C ASN A 75 5.22 4.48 -6.88
N ASP A 76 4.41 5.00 -5.96
CA ASP A 76 4.73 5.06 -4.53
C ASP A 76 4.72 3.65 -3.90
N ILE A 77 3.88 2.75 -4.38
CA ILE A 77 3.95 1.32 -4.02
C ILE A 77 5.23 0.68 -4.56
N GLU A 78 5.56 0.89 -5.84
CA GLU A 78 6.71 0.24 -6.49
C GLU A 78 8.05 0.73 -5.93
N SER A 79 8.15 2.04 -5.66
CA SER A 79 9.32 2.66 -5.03
C SER A 79 9.44 2.39 -3.53
N GLY A 80 8.42 1.83 -2.89
CA GLY A 80 8.39 1.59 -1.44
C GLY A 80 8.18 2.86 -0.62
N ALA A 81 7.62 3.91 -1.23
CA ALA A 81 7.26 5.16 -0.56
C ALA A 81 6.05 5.02 0.37
N PHE A 82 5.16 4.06 0.12
CA PHE A 82 4.23 3.55 1.13
C PHE A 82 4.88 2.38 1.84
N LYS A 83 4.78 2.29 3.16
CA LYS A 83 5.27 1.17 3.98
C LYS A 83 4.19 0.71 4.92
N ILE A 84 4.02 -0.60 5.05
CA ILE A 84 3.17 -1.19 6.09
C ILE A 84 4.09 -1.57 7.26
N GLN A 85 3.74 -1.13 8.47
CA GLN A 85 4.47 -1.49 9.68
C GLN A 85 3.51 -1.71 10.86
N ALA A 86 4.01 -2.41 11.88
CA ALA A 86 3.32 -2.50 13.17
C ALA A 86 3.23 -1.11 13.82
N MET A 87 2.11 -0.86 14.49
CA MET A 87 1.98 0.26 15.42
C MET A 87 2.65 -0.16 16.72
N GLU A 88 3.58 0.68 17.22
CA GLU A 88 4.12 0.56 18.57
C GLU A 88 3.07 0.98 19.62
#